data_AF-A0A2D6PNS3-F1
#
_entry.id   AF-A0A2D6PNS3-F1
#
_cell.length_a   1.000
_cell.length_b   1.000
_cell.length_c   1.000
_cell.angle_alpha   90.00
_cell.angle_beta   90.00
_cell.angle_gamma   90.00
#
_symmetry.space_group_name_H-M   'P 1'
#
loop_
_entity.id
_entity.type
_entity.pdbx_description
1 polymer ?
#
loop_
_entity_poly.entity_id
_entity_poly.type
_entity_poly.pdbx_seq_one_letter_code
_entity_poly.pdbx_strand_id
1 'polypeptide(L)'
;MKDRRGLHPVNQQNWFAPGNQAARKHGAYARYHPPEIVERITPDAPSPKRLESLIQLEEARLHALLQEKAAWAAKAEYGALAHGDYPLTEVRNDHLGTATKRERPDFEGLIDRSMGRISALVAEKERIKATPAYVANTLARILDEAEAAGLSAVDTAERVERAGLAVPFSLQQRVRAELSTYEPPEPEGGMTDDELERLSLEYEEEIEGEVEWLEQRREEVRDMHSKQQSEKHSE
;
A
#
# COMPACT_ATOMS: atom_id res chain seq x y z
N MET A 1 -5.57 26.63 23.91
CA MET A 1 -4.13 26.27 23.85
C MET A 1 -3.99 24.80 24.20
N LYS A 2 -3.76 23.91 23.23
CA LYS A 2 -3.55 22.48 23.52
C LYS A 2 -2.16 22.31 24.12
N ASP A 3 -2.11 21.72 25.31
CA ASP A 3 -0.91 21.56 26.11
C ASP A 3 0.12 20.66 25.37
N ARG A 4 1.19 21.28 24.85
CA ARG A 4 2.21 20.60 24.04
C ARG A 4 3.26 19.86 24.89
N ARG A 5 3.10 19.82 26.22
CA ARG A 5 4.03 19.16 27.15
C ARG A 5 4.19 17.65 26.90
N GLY A 6 3.22 16.99 26.28
CA GLY A 6 3.31 15.57 25.86
C GLY A 6 4.25 15.30 24.68
N LEU A 7 4.69 16.34 23.96
CA LEU A 7 5.55 16.21 22.78
C LEU A 7 7.04 16.24 23.12
N HIS A 8 7.39 16.54 24.38
CA HIS A 8 8.79 16.53 24.81
C HIS A 8 9.28 15.07 25.00
N PRO A 9 10.44 14.69 24.43
CA PRO A 9 10.97 13.32 24.49
C PRO A 9 11.31 12.84 25.91
N VAL A 10 11.20 13.70 26.93
CA VAL A 10 11.51 13.39 28.33
C VAL A 10 10.25 13.26 29.21
N ASN A 11 9.05 13.43 28.66
CA ASN A 11 7.82 13.33 29.46
C ASN A 11 7.49 11.87 29.83
N GLN A 12 7.29 11.61 31.12
CA GLN A 12 7.03 10.27 31.70
C GLN A 12 5.72 9.62 31.21
N GLN A 13 4.74 10.40 30.76
CA GLN A 13 3.47 9.88 30.22
C GLN A 13 3.65 9.07 28.92
N ASN A 14 4.77 9.25 28.22
CA ASN A 14 5.06 8.57 26.95
C ASN A 14 5.66 7.15 27.15
N TRP A 15 5.85 6.69 28.40
CA TRP A 15 6.39 5.36 28.73
C TRP A 15 5.42 4.21 28.46
N PHE A 16 4.14 4.48 28.28
CA PHE A 16 3.08 3.46 28.18
C PHE A 16 2.56 3.21 26.75
N ALA A 17 3.24 3.71 25.71
CA ALA A 17 2.82 3.50 24.32
C ALA A 17 3.30 2.14 23.77
N PRO A 18 2.44 1.34 23.09
CA PRO A 18 2.82 0.02 22.59
C PRO A 18 3.68 0.12 21.31
N GLY A 19 4.67 -0.78 21.19
CA GLY A 19 5.39 -1.17 19.96
C GLY A 19 6.07 -0.05 19.15
N ASN A 20 7.40 -0.14 18.95
CA ASN A 20 8.27 0.70 18.08
C ASN A 20 8.23 2.24 18.26
N GLN A 21 7.15 2.85 18.76
CA GLN A 21 7.04 4.27 19.04
C GLN A 21 7.71 4.65 20.38
N ALA A 22 7.64 3.77 21.39
CA ALA A 22 8.34 3.95 22.66
C ALA A 22 9.87 3.92 22.49
N ALA A 23 10.39 2.99 21.68
CA ALA A 23 11.82 2.89 21.37
C ALA A 23 12.37 4.15 20.67
N ARG A 24 11.54 4.80 19.84
CA ARG A 24 11.86 6.02 19.11
C ARG A 24 11.92 7.28 19.99
N LYS A 25 11.17 7.30 21.09
CA LYS A 25 11.07 8.48 21.98
C LYS A 25 11.94 8.42 23.23
N HIS A 26 12.33 7.23 23.73
CA HIS A 26 12.83 7.12 25.11
C HIS A 26 14.16 6.41 25.40
N GLY A 27 14.98 5.96 24.45
CA GLY A 27 16.26 5.38 24.91
C GLY A 27 17.39 5.14 23.94
N ALA A 28 17.13 4.54 22.78
CA ALA A 28 18.23 4.14 21.90
C ALA A 28 18.62 5.23 20.90
N TYR A 29 17.64 5.94 20.33
CA TYR A 29 17.88 6.78 19.16
C TYR A 29 18.09 8.25 19.46
N ALA A 30 17.50 8.77 20.54
CA ALA A 30 17.47 10.20 20.87
C ALA A 30 18.88 10.83 20.91
N ARG A 31 19.89 10.07 21.34
CA ARG A 31 21.30 10.50 21.37
C ARG A 31 21.90 10.78 19.98
N TYR A 32 21.33 10.20 18.93
CA TYR A 32 21.76 10.40 17.54
C TYR A 32 20.96 11.49 16.82
N HIS A 33 20.06 12.22 17.50
CA HIS A 33 19.32 13.30 16.85
C HIS A 33 20.16 14.58 16.83
N PRO A 34 20.54 15.10 15.64
CA PRO A 34 21.05 16.46 15.56
C PRO A 34 19.93 17.43 15.94
N PRO A 35 20.14 18.32 16.93
CA PRO A 35 19.10 19.21 17.44
C PRO A 35 18.55 20.15 16.36
N GLU A 36 19.42 20.57 15.42
CA GLU A 36 19.12 21.54 14.35
C GLU A 36 18.09 21.05 13.33
N ILE A 37 17.94 19.73 13.14
CA ILE A 37 17.07 19.16 12.09
C ILE A 37 15.68 18.86 12.66
N VAL A 38 15.57 18.54 13.95
CA VAL A 38 14.29 18.25 14.63
C VAL A 38 13.38 19.48 14.62
N GLU A 39 13.95 20.68 14.74
CA GLU A 39 13.21 21.95 14.73
C GLU A 39 12.65 22.32 13.35
N ARG A 40 13.24 21.80 12.26
CA ARG A 40 12.88 22.16 10.87
C ARG A 40 11.71 21.35 10.30
N ILE A 41 11.32 20.24 10.92
CA ILE A 41 10.24 19.38 10.42
C ILE A 41 8.92 19.88 11.00
N THR A 42 8.39 20.94 10.40
CA THR A 42 7.03 21.39 10.68
C THR A 42 6.01 20.49 9.97
N PRO A 43 4.91 20.11 10.62
CA PRO A 43 3.88 19.26 10.01
C PRO A 43 3.19 19.89 8.79
N ASP A 44 3.29 21.22 8.65
CA ASP A 44 2.61 22.03 7.65
C ASP A 44 3.40 22.20 6.34
N ALA A 45 4.61 21.62 6.22
CA ALA A 45 5.39 21.69 4.99
C ALA A 45 4.78 20.82 3.87
N PRO A 46 4.80 21.28 2.59
CA PRO A 46 4.28 20.50 1.47
C PRO A 46 5.01 19.17 1.35
N SER A 47 4.28 18.11 0.93
CA SER A 47 4.74 16.72 1.00
C SER A 47 6.13 16.45 0.40
N PRO A 48 6.57 17.06 -0.72
CA PRO A 48 7.89 16.78 -1.29
C PRO A 48 9.03 17.37 -0.46
N LYS A 49 8.90 18.64 -0.03
CA LYS A 49 9.89 19.31 0.82
C LYS A 49 9.98 18.67 2.20
N ARG A 50 8.85 18.20 2.72
CA ARG A 50 8.80 17.46 3.98
C ARG A 50 9.54 16.13 3.90
N LEU A 51 9.37 15.39 2.81
CA LEU A 51 10.11 14.14 2.58
C LEU A 51 11.61 14.37 2.46
N GLU A 52 12.04 15.44 1.80
CA GLU A 52 13.46 15.82 1.72
C GLU A 52 14.06 16.09 3.10
N SER A 53 13.38 16.89 3.93
CA SER A 53 13.84 17.15 5.30
C SER A 53 13.88 15.88 6.16
N LEU A 54 12.95 14.94 5.93
CA LEU A 54 12.94 13.64 6.64
C LEU A 54 14.08 12.73 6.20
N ILE A 55 14.41 12.70 4.91
CA ILE A 55 15.56 11.96 4.38
C ILE A 55 16.84 12.51 4.99
N GLN A 56 17.06 13.82 4.94
CA GLN A 56 18.25 14.47 5.52
C GLN A 56 18.39 14.20 7.02
N LEU A 57 17.28 14.16 7.77
CA LEU A 57 17.29 13.81 9.19
C LEU A 57 17.75 12.37 9.42
N GLU A 58 17.21 11.40 8.68
CA GLU A 58 17.59 9.99 8.86
C GLU A 58 19.02 9.73 8.36
N GLU A 59 19.49 10.42 7.32
CA GLU A 59 20.90 10.41 6.90
C GLU A 59 21.82 10.95 8.00
N ALA A 60 21.48 12.09 8.60
CA ALA A 60 22.28 12.65 9.68
C ALA A 60 22.31 11.74 10.92
N ARG A 61 21.20 11.08 11.24
CA ARG A 61 21.15 10.05 12.31
C ARG A 61 22.05 8.85 11.98
N LEU A 62 22.01 8.37 10.74
CA LEU A 62 22.88 7.27 10.31
C LEU A 62 24.36 7.66 10.42
N HIS A 63 24.72 8.88 10.02
CA HIS A 63 26.09 9.37 10.19
C HIS A 63 26.52 9.44 11.66
N ALA A 64 25.67 9.99 12.54
CA ALA A 64 25.96 10.01 13.98
C ALA A 64 26.10 8.60 14.57
N LEU A 65 25.26 7.65 14.14
CA LEU A 65 25.32 6.25 14.54
C LEU A 65 26.64 5.59 14.10
N LEU A 66 27.10 5.84 12.87
CA LEU A 66 28.36 5.32 12.35
C LEU A 66 29.57 5.89 13.10
N GLN A 67 29.54 7.17 13.46
CA GLN A 67 30.57 7.81 14.28
C GLN A 67 30.62 7.20 15.69
N GLU A 68 29.47 6.99 16.34
CA GLU A 68 29.43 6.31 17.64
C GLU A 68 29.90 4.86 17.55
N LYS A 69 29.54 4.12 16.49
CA LYS A 69 30.03 2.75 16.26
C LYS A 69 31.55 2.73 16.19
N ALA A 70 32.15 3.66 15.43
CA ALA A 70 33.60 3.79 15.32
C ALA A 70 34.26 4.16 16.65
N ALA A 71 33.68 5.12 17.39
CA ALA A 71 34.17 5.51 18.71
C ALA A 71 34.09 4.36 19.73
N TRP A 72 32.99 3.60 19.70
CA TRP A 72 32.82 2.43 20.55
C TRP A 72 33.82 1.31 20.20
N ALA A 73 34.05 1.05 18.90
CA ALA A 73 35.03 0.07 18.44
C ALA A 73 36.45 0.46 18.89
N ALA A 74 36.84 1.73 18.74
CA ALA A 74 38.13 2.22 19.23
C ALA A 74 38.26 2.04 20.75
N LYS A 75 37.25 2.42 21.54
CA LYS A 75 37.27 2.19 23.00
C LYS A 75 37.41 0.70 23.36
N ALA A 76 36.75 -0.18 22.61
CA ALA A 76 36.84 -1.62 22.81
C ALA A 76 38.26 -2.14 22.54
N GLU A 77 38.88 -1.71 21.45
CA GLU A 77 40.25 -2.09 21.07
C GLU A 77 41.30 -1.66 22.11
N TYR A 78 41.17 -0.45 22.66
CA TYR A 78 42.07 0.08 23.70
C TYR A 78 41.71 -0.36 25.12
N GLY A 79 40.69 -1.22 25.30
CA GLY A 79 40.25 -1.65 26.64
C GLY A 79 39.71 -0.52 27.52
N ALA A 80 39.26 0.58 26.92
CA ALA A 80 38.81 1.80 27.60
C ALA A 80 37.29 1.87 27.78
N LEU A 81 36.57 0.75 27.61
CA LEU A 81 35.12 0.69 27.78
C LEU A 81 34.74 0.85 29.26
N ALA A 82 33.94 1.87 29.56
CA ALA A 82 33.38 2.10 30.88
C ALA A 82 32.00 1.46 31.01
N HIS A 83 31.56 1.24 32.26
CA HIS A 83 30.21 0.74 32.55
C HIS A 83 29.09 1.62 31.94
N GLY A 84 29.36 2.92 31.80
CA GLY A 84 28.48 3.90 31.18
C GLY A 84 28.29 3.73 29.66
N ASP A 85 29.22 3.08 28.97
CA ASP A 85 29.18 2.90 27.51
C ASP A 85 28.17 1.81 27.07
N TYR A 86 27.74 0.96 28.01
CA TYR A 86 26.73 -0.07 27.77
C TYR A 86 25.33 0.49 28.06
N PRO A 87 24.45 0.60 27.05
CA PRO A 87 23.07 1.03 27.25
C PRO A 87 22.34 0.08 28.18
N LEU A 88 21.52 0.67 29.06
CA LEU A 88 20.60 -0.03 29.93
C LEU A 88 19.46 -0.61 29.11
N THR A 89 19.37 -1.94 29.07
CA THR A 89 18.35 -2.68 28.29
C THR A 89 17.20 -3.16 29.17
N GLU A 90 17.46 -3.42 30.44
CA GLU A 90 16.43 -3.93 31.36
C GLU A 90 16.62 -3.37 32.79
N VAL A 91 15.50 -3.03 33.43
CA VAL A 91 15.45 -2.72 34.87
C VAL A 91 14.39 -3.62 35.48
N ARG A 92 14.82 -4.54 36.34
CA ARG A 92 13.94 -5.45 37.06
C ARG A 92 13.91 -5.06 38.53
N ASN A 93 12.72 -4.79 39.05
CA ASN A 93 12.51 -4.48 40.46
C ASN A 93 11.88 -5.70 41.12
N ASP A 94 12.64 -6.36 41.99
CA ASP A 94 12.14 -7.45 42.83
C ASP A 94 12.12 -7.00 44.30
N HIS A 95 11.46 -7.78 45.16
CA HIS A 95 11.36 -7.54 46.60
C HIS A 95 12.72 -7.57 47.34
N LEU A 96 13.79 -7.97 46.64
CA LEU A 96 15.17 -8.02 47.10
C LEU A 96 16.04 -6.86 46.57
N GLY A 97 15.52 -6.01 45.67
CA GLY A 97 16.25 -4.87 45.11
C GLY A 97 16.04 -4.67 43.61
N THR A 98 16.75 -3.69 43.05
CA THR A 98 16.73 -3.35 41.62
C THR A 98 17.90 -4.00 40.89
N ALA A 99 17.62 -4.93 39.98
CA ALA A 99 18.59 -5.48 39.05
C ALA A 99 18.55 -4.71 37.73
N THR A 100 19.72 -4.42 37.16
CA THR A 100 19.84 -3.74 35.87
C THR A 100 20.65 -4.58 34.90
N LYS A 101 20.18 -4.70 33.66
CA LYS A 101 20.88 -5.38 32.57
C LYS A 101 21.36 -4.33 31.57
N ARG A 102 22.64 -4.39 31.23
CA ARG A 102 23.27 -3.52 30.24
C ARG A 102 23.94 -4.40 29.20
N GLU A 103 23.72 -4.10 27.93
CA GLU A 103 24.22 -4.90 26.82
C GLU A 103 24.96 -4.04 25.81
N ARG A 104 25.75 -4.69 24.95
CA ARG A 104 26.40 -4.02 23.83
C ARG A 104 25.33 -3.37 22.94
N PRO A 105 25.54 -2.12 22.47
CA PRO A 105 24.63 -1.52 21.50
C PRO A 105 24.52 -2.37 20.22
N ASP A 106 23.28 -2.62 19.78
CA ASP A 106 22.97 -3.28 18.50
C ASP A 106 23.21 -2.31 17.33
N PHE A 107 24.46 -1.97 17.04
CA PHE A 107 24.77 -1.03 15.96
C PHE A 107 24.32 -1.52 14.59
N GLU A 108 24.41 -2.82 14.29
CA GLU A 108 24.04 -3.35 12.98
C GLU A 108 22.53 -3.26 12.76
N GLY A 109 21.71 -3.71 13.72
CA GLY A 109 20.26 -3.56 13.60
C GLY A 109 19.84 -2.10 13.54
N LEU A 110 20.55 -1.18 14.21
CA LEU A 110 20.30 0.26 14.12
C LEU A 110 20.63 0.84 12.74
N ILE A 111 21.71 0.37 12.11
CA ILE A 111 22.12 0.76 10.75
C ILE A 111 21.10 0.25 9.74
N ASP A 112 20.74 -1.03 9.79
CA ASP A 112 19.78 -1.65 8.87
C ASP A 112 18.42 -0.95 8.92
N ARG A 113 17.93 -0.63 10.12
CA ARG A 113 16.68 0.11 10.31
C ARG A 113 16.75 1.52 9.72
N SER A 114 17.88 2.22 9.89
CA SER A 114 18.08 3.57 9.34
C SER A 114 18.15 3.54 7.81
N MET A 115 18.92 2.61 7.24
CA MET A 115 19.02 2.42 5.79
C MET A 115 17.69 2.03 5.15
N GLY A 116 16.95 1.10 5.76
CA GLY A 116 15.62 0.71 5.29
C GLY A 116 14.62 1.88 5.30
N ARG A 117 14.71 2.77 6.30
CA ARG A 117 13.91 4.00 6.35
C ARG A 117 14.27 5.00 5.26
N ILE A 118 15.56 5.25 5.05
CA ILE A 118 16.04 6.14 3.98
C ILE A 118 15.53 5.62 2.64
N SER A 119 15.69 4.31 2.37
CA SER A 119 15.20 3.67 1.15
C SER A 119 13.69 3.86 0.95
N ALA A 120 12.88 3.62 1.99
CA ALA A 120 11.43 3.83 1.91
C ALA A 120 11.05 5.29 1.64
N LEU A 121 11.73 6.25 2.28
CA LEU A 121 11.47 7.69 2.07
C LEU A 121 11.90 8.14 0.67
N VAL A 122 13.02 7.63 0.16
CA VAL A 122 13.49 7.90 -1.21
C VAL A 122 12.52 7.31 -2.23
N ALA A 123 12.06 6.07 -2.05
CA ALA A 123 11.08 5.44 -2.92
C ALA A 123 9.77 6.25 -2.97
N GLU A 124 9.29 6.74 -1.82
CA GLU A 124 8.10 7.58 -1.75
C GLU A 124 8.31 8.96 -2.41
N LYS A 125 9.50 9.57 -2.24
CA LYS A 125 9.87 10.81 -2.92
C LYS A 125 9.87 10.63 -4.44
N GLU A 126 10.46 9.54 -4.93
CA GLU A 126 10.49 9.23 -6.36
C GLU A 126 9.10 8.88 -6.90
N ARG A 127 8.24 8.19 -6.12
CA ARG A 127 6.83 7.97 -6.49
C ARG A 127 6.07 9.28 -6.69
N ILE A 128 6.25 10.24 -5.78
CA ILE A 128 5.61 11.56 -5.87
C ILE A 128 6.16 12.37 -7.05
N LYS A 129 7.48 12.34 -7.28
CA LYS A 129 8.08 12.98 -8.47
C LYS A 129 7.63 12.34 -9.79
N ALA A 130 7.51 11.02 -9.81
CA ALA A 130 7.10 10.25 -10.97
C ALA A 130 5.62 10.42 -11.30
N THR A 131 4.80 10.85 -10.32
CA THR A 131 3.41 11.25 -10.59
C THR A 131 3.45 12.67 -11.15
N PRO A 132 3.17 12.89 -12.45
CA PRO A 132 3.19 14.24 -13.00
C PRO A 132 2.23 15.12 -12.20
N ALA A 133 2.65 16.34 -11.82
CA ALA A 133 1.79 17.26 -11.07
C ALA A 133 0.43 17.48 -11.77
N TYR A 134 0.41 17.37 -13.10
CA TYR A 134 -0.79 17.33 -13.92
C TYR A 134 -1.75 16.19 -13.54
N VAL A 135 -1.26 14.96 -13.35
CA VAL A 135 -2.07 13.78 -12.97
C VAL A 135 -2.66 13.97 -11.58
N ALA A 136 -1.85 14.41 -10.61
CA ALA A 136 -2.33 14.66 -9.25
C ALA A 136 -3.39 15.76 -9.19
N ASN A 137 -3.16 16.88 -9.88
CA ASN A 137 -4.11 17.99 -9.94
C ASN A 137 -5.38 17.62 -10.70
N THR A 138 -5.26 16.87 -11.80
CA THR A 138 -6.42 16.43 -12.60
C THR A 138 -7.26 15.42 -11.82
N LEU A 139 -6.64 14.47 -11.13
CA LEU A 139 -7.34 13.51 -10.28
C LEU A 139 -8.06 14.22 -9.11
N ALA A 140 -7.39 15.14 -8.42
CA ALA A 140 -8.00 15.91 -7.33
C ALA A 140 -9.23 16.69 -7.82
N ARG A 141 -9.11 17.38 -8.96
CA ARG A 141 -10.21 18.11 -9.57
C ARG A 141 -11.40 17.20 -9.91
N ILE A 142 -11.17 16.02 -10.49
CA ILE A 142 -12.23 15.07 -10.82
C ILE A 142 -12.96 14.59 -9.56
N LEU A 143 -12.23 14.33 -8.48
CA LEU A 143 -12.82 13.91 -7.20
C LEU A 143 -13.65 15.03 -6.56
N ASP A 144 -13.14 16.26 -6.56
CA ASP A 144 -13.87 17.42 -6.03
C ASP A 144 -15.16 17.71 -6.85
N GLU A 145 -15.07 17.65 -8.18
CA GLU A 145 -16.23 17.80 -9.07
C GLU A 145 -17.25 16.68 -8.86
N ALA A 146 -16.80 15.45 -8.63
CA ALA A 146 -17.65 14.30 -8.37
C ALA A 146 -18.37 14.41 -7.01
N GLU A 147 -17.66 14.83 -5.96
CA GLU A 147 -18.25 15.07 -4.64
C GLU A 147 -19.29 16.20 -4.68
N ALA A 148 -18.97 17.31 -5.36
CA ALA A 148 -19.88 18.43 -5.52
C ALA A 148 -21.15 18.07 -6.31
N ALA A 149 -21.05 17.15 -7.28
CA ALA A 149 -22.16 16.67 -8.08
C ALA A 149 -22.88 15.45 -7.46
N GLY A 150 -22.37 14.89 -6.35
CA GLY A 150 -22.94 13.70 -5.71
C GLY A 150 -22.86 12.43 -6.57
N LEU A 151 -21.83 12.30 -7.41
CA LEU A 151 -21.67 11.16 -8.30
C LEU A 151 -21.42 9.86 -7.54
N SER A 152 -21.84 8.74 -8.13
CA SER A 152 -21.54 7.41 -7.60
C SER A 152 -20.05 7.05 -7.79
N ALA A 153 -19.59 5.99 -7.12
CA ALA A 153 -18.20 5.56 -7.27
C ALA A 153 -17.93 5.04 -8.69
N VAL A 154 -18.92 4.41 -9.33
CA VAL A 154 -18.86 3.95 -10.72
C VAL A 154 -18.69 5.14 -11.68
N ASP A 155 -19.56 6.14 -11.58
CA ASP A 155 -19.51 7.34 -12.42
C ASP A 155 -18.20 8.13 -12.23
N THR A 156 -17.72 8.18 -10.99
CA THR A 156 -16.44 8.85 -10.66
C THR A 156 -15.26 8.10 -11.26
N ALA A 157 -15.25 6.76 -11.20
CA ALA A 157 -14.19 5.95 -11.81
C ALA A 157 -14.17 6.10 -13.33
N GLU A 158 -15.34 6.13 -13.97
CA GLU A 158 -15.45 6.34 -15.42
C GLU A 158 -14.86 7.70 -15.83
N ARG A 159 -15.11 8.77 -15.06
CA ARG A 159 -14.52 10.09 -15.33
C ARG A 159 -12.99 10.08 -15.19
N VAL A 160 -12.45 9.34 -14.24
CA VAL A 160 -11.00 9.17 -14.07
C VAL A 160 -10.39 8.44 -15.27
N GLU A 161 -11.04 7.37 -15.74
CA GLU A 161 -10.60 6.61 -16.92
C GLU A 161 -10.68 7.43 -18.21
N ARG A 162 -11.78 8.18 -18.42
CA ARG A 162 -11.93 9.09 -19.58
C ARG A 162 -10.87 10.20 -19.61
N ALA A 163 -10.35 10.59 -18.45
CA ALA A 163 -9.22 11.52 -18.36
C ALA A 163 -7.85 10.87 -18.66
N GLY A 164 -7.83 9.58 -19.03
CA GLY A 164 -6.61 8.82 -19.31
C GLY A 164 -5.80 8.48 -18.07
N LEU A 165 -6.42 8.52 -16.87
CA LEU A 165 -5.76 8.29 -15.60
C LEU A 165 -6.11 6.91 -15.05
N ALA A 166 -5.17 6.29 -14.35
CA ALA A 166 -5.45 5.05 -13.60
C ALA A 166 -6.35 5.35 -12.39
N VAL A 167 -7.41 4.57 -12.24
CA VAL A 167 -8.34 4.69 -11.10
C VAL A 167 -7.62 4.34 -9.80
N PRO A 168 -7.64 5.21 -8.76
CA PRO A 168 -7.02 4.92 -7.48
C PRO A 168 -7.61 3.67 -6.82
N PHE A 169 -6.77 2.89 -6.14
CA PHE A 169 -7.17 1.63 -5.50
C PHE A 169 -8.37 1.79 -4.54
N SER A 170 -8.42 2.87 -3.75
CA SER A 170 -9.55 3.14 -2.86
C SER A 170 -10.87 3.33 -3.62
N LEU A 171 -10.84 3.98 -4.79
CA LEU A 171 -12.02 4.15 -5.63
C LEU A 171 -12.43 2.82 -6.28
N GLN A 172 -11.47 2.00 -6.72
CA GLN A 172 -11.75 0.64 -7.22
C GLN A 172 -12.48 -0.23 -6.19
N GLN A 173 -12.10 -0.16 -4.90
CA GLN A 173 -12.78 -0.90 -3.84
C GLN A 173 -14.23 -0.43 -3.65
N ARG A 174 -14.49 0.87 -3.78
CA ARG A 174 -15.84 1.44 -3.70
C ARG A 174 -16.70 1.05 -4.90
N VAL A 175 -16.15 1.11 -6.11
CA VAL A 175 -16.80 0.61 -7.34
C VAL A 175 -17.19 -0.85 -7.18
N ARG A 176 -16.27 -1.68 -6.69
CA ARG A 176 -16.55 -3.11 -6.46
C ARG A 176 -17.69 -3.32 -5.47
N ALA A 177 -17.72 -2.56 -4.37
CA ALA A 177 -18.80 -2.64 -3.39
C ALA A 177 -20.15 -2.20 -3.99
N GLU A 178 -20.14 -1.11 -4.76
CA GLU A 178 -21.32 -0.58 -5.44
C GLU A 178 -21.88 -1.60 -6.45
N LEU A 179 -21.04 -2.12 -7.34
CA LEU A 179 -21.42 -3.14 -8.32
C LEU A 179 -21.87 -4.45 -7.66
N SER A 180 -21.30 -4.82 -6.51
CA SER A 180 -21.72 -6.04 -5.80
C SER A 180 -23.12 -5.94 -5.19
N THR A 181 -23.65 -4.73 -5.05
CA THR A 181 -24.99 -4.45 -4.51
C THR A 181 -25.93 -3.95 -5.61
N TYR A 182 -25.44 -3.82 -6.85
CA TYR A 182 -26.21 -3.36 -7.97
C TYR A 182 -27.09 -4.51 -8.48
N GLU A 183 -28.32 -4.57 -8.00
CA GLU A 183 -29.33 -5.45 -8.53
C GLU A 183 -29.91 -4.82 -9.82
N PRO A 184 -29.89 -5.53 -10.96
CA PRO A 184 -30.56 -5.05 -12.16
C PRO A 184 -32.03 -4.77 -11.83
N PRO A 185 -32.64 -3.69 -12.34
CA PRO A 185 -34.07 -3.51 -12.19
C PRO A 185 -34.77 -4.76 -12.75
N GLU A 186 -35.53 -5.45 -11.91
CA GLU A 186 -36.41 -6.50 -12.38
C GLU A 186 -37.35 -5.88 -13.43
N PRO A 187 -37.49 -6.49 -14.62
CA PRO A 187 -38.46 -6.00 -15.58
C PRO A 187 -39.83 -5.94 -14.90
N GLU A 188 -40.48 -4.77 -14.93
CA GLU A 188 -41.82 -4.58 -14.38
C GLU A 188 -42.80 -5.43 -15.19
N GLY A 189 -43.07 -6.63 -14.68
CA GLY A 189 -43.91 -7.62 -15.35
C GLY A 189 -43.11 -8.90 -15.58
N GLY A 190 -43.43 -9.94 -14.79
CA GLY A 190 -43.14 -11.29 -15.22
C GLY A 190 -43.80 -11.55 -16.56
N MET A 191 -43.14 -12.34 -17.41
CA MET A 191 -43.71 -12.78 -18.68
C MET A 191 -45.06 -13.44 -18.43
N THR A 192 -46.08 -13.05 -19.19
CA THR A 192 -47.39 -13.72 -19.08
C THR A 192 -47.30 -15.13 -19.68
N ASP A 193 -48.19 -16.03 -19.26
CA ASP A 193 -48.24 -17.39 -19.82
C ASP A 193 -48.39 -17.37 -21.36
N ASP A 194 -49.12 -16.40 -21.90
CA ASP A 194 -49.29 -16.20 -23.36
C ASP A 194 -47.98 -15.80 -24.06
N GLU A 195 -47.11 -15.02 -23.40
CA GLU A 195 -45.81 -14.63 -23.94
C GLU A 195 -44.80 -15.77 -23.86
N LEU A 196 -44.90 -16.62 -22.83
CA LEU A 196 -44.12 -17.85 -22.73
C LEU A 196 -44.51 -18.87 -23.81
N GLU A 197 -45.81 -19.02 -24.08
CA GLU A 197 -46.29 -19.93 -25.12
C GLU A 197 -45.83 -19.47 -26.52
N ARG A 198 -45.86 -18.15 -26.78
CA ARG A 198 -45.30 -17.57 -28.01
C ARG A 198 -43.80 -17.83 -28.15
N LEU A 199 -43.02 -17.60 -27.08
CA LEU A 199 -41.58 -17.85 -27.11
C LEU A 199 -41.24 -19.33 -27.24
N SER A 200 -42.05 -20.21 -26.66
CA SER A 200 -41.89 -21.66 -26.80
C SER A 200 -42.07 -22.08 -28.26
N LEU A 201 -43.08 -21.53 -28.94
CA LEU A 201 -43.34 -21.79 -30.35
C LEU A 201 -42.21 -21.24 -31.25
N GLU A 202 -41.73 -20.02 -30.99
CA GLU A 202 -40.58 -19.45 -31.71
C GLU A 202 -39.32 -20.31 -31.54
N TYR A 203 -39.07 -20.84 -30.33
CA TYR A 203 -37.95 -21.76 -30.08
C TYR A 203 -38.11 -23.11 -30.80
N GLU A 204 -39.33 -23.66 -30.84
CA GLU A 204 -39.59 -24.90 -31.57
C GLU A 204 -39.36 -24.73 -33.08
N GLU A 205 -39.77 -23.60 -33.66
CA GLU A 205 -39.51 -23.27 -35.07
C GLU A 205 -38.00 -23.08 -35.35
N GLU A 206 -37.25 -22.44 -34.45
CA GLU A 206 -35.79 -22.30 -34.58
C GLU A 206 -35.07 -23.66 -34.49
N ILE A 207 -35.50 -24.54 -33.59
CA ILE A 207 -34.94 -25.89 -33.43
C ILE A 207 -35.17 -26.72 -34.70
N GLU A 208 -36.35 -26.63 -35.33
CA GLU A 208 -36.61 -27.33 -36.59
C GLU A 208 -35.64 -26.89 -37.71
N GLY A 209 -35.32 -25.60 -37.80
CA GLY A 209 -34.31 -25.08 -38.71
C GLY A 209 -32.87 -25.50 -38.37
N GLU A 210 -32.53 -25.60 -37.08
CA GLU A 210 -31.21 -26.05 -36.64
C GLU A 210 -30.95 -27.53 -36.93
N VAL A 211 -31.98 -28.38 -36.96
CA VAL A 211 -31.84 -29.81 -37.29
C VAL A 211 -31.33 -29.99 -38.73
N GLU A 212 -31.86 -29.25 -39.70
CA GLU A 212 -31.39 -29.30 -41.09
C GLU A 212 -29.94 -28.83 -41.22
N TRP A 213 -29.56 -27.78 -40.49
CA TRP A 213 -28.18 -27.30 -40.44
C TRP A 213 -27.21 -28.33 -39.82
N LEU A 214 -27.62 -28.98 -38.73
CA LEU A 214 -26.82 -30.01 -38.06
C LEU A 214 -26.58 -31.23 -38.96
N GLU A 215 -27.57 -31.62 -39.76
CA GLU A 215 -27.44 -32.72 -40.72
C GLU A 215 -26.48 -32.39 -41.86
N GLN A 216 -26.63 -31.21 -42.48
CA GLN A 216 -25.67 -30.73 -43.49
C GLN A 216 -24.24 -30.69 -42.93
N ARG A 217 -24.07 -30.16 -41.72
CA ARG A 217 -22.75 -30.01 -41.10
C ARG A 217 -22.10 -31.37 -40.79
N ARG A 218 -22.90 -32.38 -40.39
CA ARG A 218 -22.41 -33.74 -40.17
C ARG A 218 -21.93 -34.39 -41.47
N GLU A 219 -22.60 -34.14 -42.58
CA GLU A 219 -22.22 -34.65 -43.89
C GLU A 219 -20.94 -34.00 -44.41
N GLU A 220 -20.80 -32.68 -44.29
CA GLU A 220 -19.55 -31.96 -44.61
C GLU A 220 -18.35 -32.47 -43.81
N VAL A 221 -18.52 -32.68 -42.50
CA VAL A 221 -17.46 -33.22 -41.63
C VAL A 221 -17.08 -34.64 -42.02
N ARG A 222 -18.05 -35.48 -42.38
CA ARG A 222 -17.81 -36.84 -42.87
C ARG A 222 -17.00 -36.83 -44.17
N ASP A 223 -17.33 -35.94 -45.10
CA ASP A 223 -16.62 -35.77 -46.37
C ASP A 223 -15.19 -35.26 -46.20
N MET A 224 -14.95 -34.37 -45.25
CA MET A 224 -13.59 -33.93 -44.91
C MET A 224 -12.75 -35.08 -44.34
N HIS A 225 -13.34 -35.90 -43.46
CA HIS A 225 -12.64 -37.05 -42.86
C HIS A 225 -12.36 -38.18 -43.87
N SER A 226 -13.28 -38.44 -44.81
CA SER A 226 -13.07 -39.44 -45.86
C SER A 226 -11.98 -39.02 -46.86
N LYS A 227 -11.93 -37.75 -47.25
CA LYS A 227 -10.86 -37.17 -48.08
C LYS A 227 -9.49 -37.29 -47.40
N GLN A 228 -9.38 -36.89 -46.13
CA GLN A 228 -8.13 -37.01 -45.35
C GLN A 228 -7.65 -38.47 -45.17
N GLN A 229 -8.55 -39.46 -45.13
CA GLN A 229 -8.17 -40.88 -45.08
C GLN A 229 -7.68 -41.41 -46.43
N SER A 230 -8.24 -40.95 -47.54
CA SER A 230 -7.81 -41.34 -48.90
C SER A 230 -6.45 -40.75 -49.29
N GLU A 231 -6.14 -39.53 -48.85
CA GLU A 231 -4.83 -38.90 -49.05
C GLU A 231 -3.72 -39.59 -48.24
N LYS A 232 -4.02 -40.06 -47.02
CA LYS A 232 -3.07 -40.82 -46.19
C LYS A 232 -2.78 -42.25 -46.66
N HIS A 233 -3.57 -42.79 -47.59
CA HIS A 233 -3.35 -44.13 -48.17
C HIS A 233 -2.75 -44.08 -49.59
N SER A 234 -2.46 -42.89 -50.11
CA SER A 234 -1.82 -42.69 -51.43
C SER A 234 -0.35 -42.22 -51.36
N GLU A 235 0.22 -42.16 -50.14
CA GLU A 235 1.67 -42.06 -49.87
C GLU A 235 2.24 -43.42 -49.45
#